data_AF-A1R140-F1
#
_entry.id   AF-A1R140-F1
#
_cell.length_a   1.000
_cell.length_b   1.000
_cell.length_c   1.000
_cell.angle_alpha   90.00
_cell.angle_beta   90.00
_cell.angle_gamma   90.00
#
_symmetry.space_group_name_H-M   'P 1'
#
loop_
_entity.id
_entity.type
_entity.pdbx_description
1 polymer ?
#
loop_
_entity_poly.entity_id
_entity_poly.type
_entity_poly.pdbx_seq_one_letter_code
_entity_poly.pdbx_strand_id
1 'polypeptide(L)'
;MSSPADLPPTEAHVKAETLPLGELLSDLTRDVSTLMRQEVELAKAELKESATKAGKGAGMLGGAAYAGHITVLFLSIALWWALGQLVGLGWSAVIVAVIWGIVAAVLAAKGRKELNTIKGMPQTAETVKEIPPALKPNTEETR
;
A
#
# COMPACT_ATOMS: atom_id res chain seq x y z
N MET A 1 -19.28 -61.56 -9.79
CA MET A 1 -19.77 -60.80 -8.63
C MET A 1 -18.70 -60.89 -7.56
N SER A 2 -17.90 -59.84 -7.40
CA SER A 2 -16.80 -59.77 -6.41
C SER A 2 -17.25 -58.89 -5.25
N SER A 3 -17.19 -59.41 -4.03
CA SER A 3 -17.71 -58.80 -2.80
C SER A 3 -16.90 -57.55 -2.40
N PRO A 4 -17.52 -56.39 -2.09
CA PRO A 4 -16.81 -55.13 -1.83
C PRO A 4 -16.42 -54.91 -0.34
N ALA A 5 -16.15 -55.97 0.43
CA ALA A 5 -16.13 -55.88 1.89
C ALA A 5 -14.83 -56.36 2.56
N ASP A 6 -13.67 -55.89 2.10
CA ASP A 6 -12.43 -55.95 2.89
C ASP A 6 -11.47 -54.84 2.44
N LEU A 7 -11.71 -53.61 2.89
CA LEU A 7 -10.70 -52.56 2.88
C LEU A 7 -9.94 -52.68 4.21
N PRO A 8 -8.59 -52.77 4.21
CA PRO A 8 -7.83 -52.79 5.45
C PRO A 8 -8.19 -51.55 6.27
N PRO A 9 -8.33 -51.68 7.60
CA PRO A 9 -8.67 -50.54 8.45
C PRO A 9 -7.64 -49.43 8.22
N THR A 10 -8.12 -48.23 7.90
CA THR A 10 -7.26 -47.05 7.75
C THR A 10 -6.45 -46.85 9.01
N GLU A 11 -5.18 -46.42 8.90
CA GLU A 11 -4.30 -46.24 10.06
C GLU A 11 -4.94 -45.35 11.14
N ALA A 12 -5.78 -44.40 10.74
CA ALA A 12 -6.57 -43.56 11.64
C ALA A 12 -7.57 -44.35 12.51
N HIS A 13 -8.16 -45.43 12.00
CA HIS A 13 -9.11 -46.28 12.73
C HIS A 13 -8.40 -47.17 13.77
N VAL A 14 -7.26 -47.76 13.37
CA VAL A 14 -6.44 -48.58 14.27
C VAL A 14 -5.83 -47.72 15.39
N LYS A 15 -5.41 -46.50 15.05
CA LYS A 15 -4.88 -45.52 16.00
C LYS A 15 -5.95 -45.06 17.00
N ALA A 16 -7.20 -44.91 16.57
CA ALA A 16 -8.31 -44.52 17.44
C ALA A 16 -8.76 -45.61 18.43
N GLU A 17 -8.63 -46.90 18.08
CA GLU A 17 -8.95 -48.02 18.97
C GLU A 17 -7.83 -48.32 19.99
N THR A 18 -6.58 -47.99 19.67
CA THR A 18 -5.40 -48.39 20.47
C THR A 18 -4.84 -47.29 21.36
N LEU A 19 -5.05 -46.00 21.02
CA LEU A 19 -4.50 -44.89 21.78
C LEU A 19 -5.47 -44.32 22.80
N PRO A 20 -4.99 -43.92 23.99
CA PRO A 20 -5.78 -43.18 24.96
C PRO A 20 -6.35 -41.90 24.33
N LEU A 21 -7.59 -41.53 24.68
CA LEU A 21 -8.26 -40.30 24.23
C LEU A 21 -7.42 -39.02 24.40
N GLY A 22 -6.59 -38.95 25.44
CA GLY A 22 -5.70 -37.82 25.68
C GLY A 22 -4.60 -37.67 24.62
N GLU A 23 -4.16 -38.76 24.01
CA GLU A 23 -3.11 -38.76 22.99
C GLU A 23 -3.68 -38.37 21.61
N LEU A 24 -4.92 -38.78 21.30
CA LEU A 24 -5.65 -38.34 20.11
C LEU A 24 -5.96 -36.83 20.14
N LEU A 25 -6.34 -36.29 21.30
CA LEU A 25 -6.55 -34.85 21.49
C LEU A 25 -5.24 -34.05 21.38
N SER A 26 -4.15 -34.61 21.91
CA SER A 26 -2.81 -34.02 21.79
C SER A 26 -2.37 -33.95 20.32
N ASP A 27 -2.54 -35.03 19.57
CA ASP A 27 -2.20 -35.09 18.14
C ASP A 27 -3.06 -34.12 17.31
N LEU A 28 -4.37 -34.08 17.52
CA LEU A 28 -5.25 -33.14 16.82
C LEU A 28 -4.88 -31.68 17.12
N THR A 29 -4.58 -31.35 18.38
CA THR A 29 -4.15 -30.00 18.77
C THR A 29 -2.85 -29.61 18.08
N ARG A 30 -1.93 -30.57 17.95
CA ARG A 30 -0.64 -30.38 17.27
C ARG A 30 -0.81 -30.22 15.75
N ASP A 31 -1.74 -30.95 15.14
CA ASP A 31 -2.06 -30.81 13.71
C ASP A 31 -2.73 -29.47 13.40
N VAL A 32 -3.69 -29.05 14.22
CA VAL A 32 -4.32 -27.71 14.10
C VAL A 32 -3.29 -26.60 14.29
N SER A 33 -2.41 -26.72 15.29
CA SER A 33 -1.31 -25.76 15.50
C SER A 33 -0.38 -25.70 14.29
N THR A 34 -0.10 -26.85 13.67
CA THR A 34 0.72 -26.94 12.45
C THR A 34 0.04 -26.26 11.26
N LEU A 35 -1.26 -26.49 11.04
CA LEU A 35 -2.03 -25.84 9.98
C LEU A 35 -2.10 -24.32 10.18
N MET A 36 -2.40 -23.86 11.39
CA MET A 36 -2.41 -22.43 11.71
C MET A 36 -1.07 -21.78 11.41
N ARG A 37 0.03 -22.45 11.74
CA ARG A 37 1.38 -21.95 11.44
C ARG A 37 1.64 -21.91 9.93
N GLN A 38 1.18 -22.90 9.17
CA GLN A 38 1.29 -22.93 7.71
C GLN A 38 0.47 -21.82 7.03
N GLU A 39 -0.78 -21.58 7.47
CA GLU A 39 -1.61 -20.47 6.97
C GLU A 39 -0.94 -19.12 7.23
N VAL A 40 -0.35 -18.93 8.40
CA VAL A 40 0.42 -17.72 8.72
C VAL A 40 1.66 -17.60 7.84
N GLU A 41 2.39 -18.69 7.60
CA GLU A 41 3.57 -18.70 6.72
C GLU A 41 3.19 -18.43 5.25
N LEU A 42 2.06 -18.97 4.78
CA LEU A 42 1.53 -18.74 3.45
C LEU A 42 1.06 -17.28 3.29
N ALA A 43 0.27 -16.76 4.22
CA ALA A 43 -0.17 -15.38 4.23
C ALA A 43 1.05 -14.42 4.26
N LYS A 44 2.08 -14.73 5.04
CA LYS A 44 3.34 -13.97 5.04
C LYS A 44 4.03 -14.03 3.67
N ALA A 45 4.06 -15.18 3.01
CA ALA A 45 4.65 -15.33 1.68
C ALA A 45 3.89 -14.50 0.63
N GLU A 46 2.56 -14.57 0.62
CA GLU A 46 1.70 -13.82 -0.30
C GLU A 46 1.78 -12.30 -0.06
N LEU A 47 1.81 -11.88 1.21
CA LEU A 47 2.03 -10.48 1.58
C LEU A 47 3.41 -9.99 1.12
N LYS A 48 4.46 -10.78 1.29
CA LYS A 48 5.82 -10.44 0.84
C LYS A 48 5.88 -10.32 -0.68
N GLU A 49 5.26 -11.24 -1.41
CA GLU A 49 5.20 -11.19 -2.87
C GLU A 49 4.44 -9.95 -3.35
N SER A 50 3.28 -9.68 -2.75
CA SER A 50 2.45 -8.51 -3.03
C SER A 50 3.20 -7.22 -2.73
N ALA A 51 3.86 -7.12 -1.57
CA ALA A 51 4.68 -5.97 -1.20
C ALA A 51 5.86 -5.77 -2.15
N THR A 52 6.49 -6.85 -2.61
CA THR A 52 7.61 -6.77 -3.57
C THR A 52 7.13 -6.27 -4.93
N LYS A 53 6.00 -6.79 -5.44
CA LYS A 53 5.39 -6.35 -6.69
C LYS A 53 4.95 -4.88 -6.61
N ALA A 54 4.25 -4.51 -5.54
CA ALA A 54 3.85 -3.14 -5.28
C ALA A 54 5.05 -2.21 -5.15
N GLY A 55 6.09 -2.61 -4.42
CA GLY A 55 7.34 -1.86 -4.25
C GLY A 55 8.09 -1.66 -5.56
N LYS A 56 8.18 -2.69 -6.40
CA LYS A 56 8.77 -2.59 -7.75
C LYS A 56 7.96 -1.63 -8.64
N GLY A 57 6.64 -1.74 -8.62
CA GLY A 57 5.74 -0.83 -9.35
C GLY A 57 5.89 0.62 -8.90
N ALA A 58 5.84 0.86 -7.60
CA ALA A 58 6.05 2.19 -7.00
C ALA A 58 7.44 2.74 -7.33
N GLY A 59 8.49 1.91 -7.26
CA GLY A 59 9.85 2.28 -7.64
C GLY A 59 9.98 2.65 -9.13
N MET A 60 9.35 1.88 -10.02
CA MET A 60 9.31 2.19 -11.45
C MET A 60 8.57 3.50 -11.73
N LEU A 61 7.42 3.72 -11.11
CA LEU A 61 6.65 4.96 -11.26
C LEU A 61 7.42 6.18 -10.70
N GLY A 62 8.07 6.02 -9.54
CA GLY A 62 8.94 7.05 -8.97
C GLY A 62 10.13 7.37 -9.88
N GLY A 63 10.80 6.33 -10.39
CA GLY A 63 11.89 6.47 -11.37
C GLY A 63 11.43 7.15 -12.66
N ALA A 64 10.27 6.76 -13.20
CA ALA A 64 9.68 7.37 -14.39
C ALA A 64 9.31 8.85 -14.17
N ALA A 65 8.76 9.20 -13.00
CA ALA A 65 8.46 10.58 -12.64
C ALA A 65 9.75 11.43 -12.59
N TYR A 66 10.81 10.92 -11.96
CA TYR A 66 12.10 11.60 -11.91
C TYR A 66 12.74 11.74 -13.29
N ALA A 67 12.81 10.64 -14.06
CA ALA A 67 13.35 10.67 -15.42
C ALA A 67 12.56 11.65 -16.31
N GLY A 68 11.22 11.62 -16.23
CA GLY A 68 10.37 12.56 -16.94
C GLY A 68 10.62 14.02 -16.54
N HIS A 69 10.81 14.30 -15.26
CA HIS A 69 11.18 15.64 -14.78
C HIS A 69 12.50 16.12 -15.40
N ILE A 70 13.54 15.26 -15.40
CA ILE A 70 14.84 15.56 -16.01
C ILE A 70 14.72 15.76 -17.52
N THR A 71 13.97 14.91 -18.24
CA THR A 71 13.72 15.06 -19.68
C THR A 71 13.11 16.44 -19.97
N VAL A 72 12.11 16.82 -19.21
CA VAL A 72 11.39 18.07 -19.42
C VAL A 72 12.26 19.30 -19.07
N LEU A 73 13.15 19.19 -18.08
CA LEU A 73 14.18 20.21 -17.80
C LEU A 73 15.11 20.40 -19.01
N PHE A 74 15.66 19.33 -19.56
CA PHE A 74 16.55 19.42 -20.73
C PHE A 74 15.83 19.95 -21.97
N LEU A 75 14.58 19.55 -22.21
CA LEU A 75 13.76 20.12 -23.28
C LEU A 75 13.54 21.63 -23.09
N SER A 76 13.36 22.09 -21.85
CA SER A 76 13.22 23.52 -21.55
C SER A 76 14.50 24.30 -21.86
N ILE A 77 15.67 23.75 -21.51
CA ILE A 77 16.98 24.35 -21.82
C ILE A 77 17.20 24.37 -23.33
N ALA A 78 16.91 23.27 -24.02
CA ALA A 78 17.03 23.16 -25.47
C ALA A 78 16.11 24.17 -26.18
N LEU A 79 14.85 24.29 -25.72
CA LEU A 79 13.90 25.26 -26.25
C LEU A 79 14.37 26.69 -26.02
N TRP A 80 14.89 27.00 -24.82
CA TRP A 80 15.46 28.32 -24.54
C TRP A 80 16.60 28.63 -25.51
N TRP A 81 17.57 27.73 -25.67
CA TRP A 81 18.69 27.93 -26.60
C TRP A 81 18.23 28.07 -28.05
N ALA A 82 17.27 27.25 -28.49
CA ALA A 82 16.72 27.32 -29.84
C ALA A 82 16.02 28.66 -30.09
N LEU A 83 15.15 29.11 -29.18
CA LEU A 83 14.53 30.43 -29.26
C LEU A 83 15.56 31.55 -29.14
N GLY A 84 16.66 31.32 -28.41
CA GLY A 84 17.75 32.28 -28.23
C GLY A 84 18.34 32.73 -29.56
N GLN A 85 18.39 31.83 -30.56
CA GLN A 85 18.86 32.13 -31.90
C GLN A 85 17.87 32.97 -32.73
N LEU A 86 16.58 32.95 -32.38
CA LEU A 86 15.52 33.64 -33.12
C LEU A 86 15.16 34.99 -32.51
N VAL A 87 15.03 35.06 -31.18
CA VAL A 87 14.49 36.23 -30.45
C VAL A 87 15.42 36.74 -29.34
N GLY A 88 16.59 36.12 -29.17
CA GLY A 88 17.54 36.45 -28.11
C GLY A 88 17.25 35.73 -26.78
N LEU A 89 18.31 35.49 -25.99
CA LEU A 89 18.23 34.69 -24.77
C LEU A 89 17.29 35.29 -23.71
N GLY A 90 17.19 36.62 -23.62
CA GLY A 90 16.31 37.29 -22.66
C GLY A 90 14.83 37.01 -22.91
N TRP A 91 14.35 37.27 -24.14
CA TRP A 91 12.96 37.01 -24.52
C TRP A 91 12.62 35.52 -24.56
N SER A 92 13.60 34.68 -24.90
CA SER A 92 13.45 33.22 -24.83
C SER A 92 13.15 32.75 -23.40
N ALA A 93 13.82 33.32 -22.40
CA ALA A 93 13.55 33.03 -20.99
C ALA A 93 12.09 33.35 -20.62
N VAL A 94 11.61 34.52 -21.05
CA VAL A 94 10.23 34.97 -20.80
C VAL A 94 9.23 34.02 -21.45
N ILE A 95 9.45 33.62 -22.70
CA ILE A 95 8.56 32.69 -23.41
C ILE A 95 8.51 31.34 -22.69
N VAL A 96 9.66 30.77 -22.35
CA VAL A 96 9.74 29.48 -21.63
C VAL A 96 9.07 29.59 -20.25
N ALA A 97 9.26 30.71 -19.53
CA ALA A 97 8.60 30.96 -18.26
C ALA A 97 7.07 31.05 -18.40
N VAL A 98 6.55 31.70 -19.44
CA VAL A 98 5.11 31.78 -19.71
C VAL A 98 4.54 30.39 -20.02
N ILE A 99 5.22 29.58 -20.83
CA ILE A 99 4.82 28.19 -21.12
C ILE A 99 4.69 27.39 -19.82
N TRP A 100 5.69 27.48 -18.95
CA TRP A 100 5.68 26.81 -17.65
C TRP A 100 4.61 27.34 -16.70
N GLY A 101 4.37 28.66 -16.71
CA GLY A 101 3.29 29.27 -15.94
C GLY A 101 1.92 28.73 -16.36
N ILE A 102 1.67 28.56 -17.66
CA ILE A 102 0.44 27.95 -18.17
C ILE A 102 0.32 26.49 -17.72
N VAL A 103 1.38 25.70 -17.88
CA VAL A 103 1.41 24.29 -17.45
C VAL A 103 1.12 24.17 -15.95
N ALA A 104 1.75 25.00 -15.13
CA ALA A 104 1.53 25.05 -13.68
C ALA A 104 0.09 25.43 -13.33
N ALA A 105 -0.48 26.45 -13.99
CA ALA A 105 -1.86 26.87 -13.77
C ALA A 105 -2.85 25.73 -14.09
N VAL A 106 -2.66 25.02 -15.21
CA VAL A 106 -3.50 23.88 -15.59
C VAL A 106 -3.38 22.72 -14.60
N LEU A 107 -2.15 22.37 -14.19
CA LEU A 107 -1.90 21.31 -13.21
C LEU A 107 -2.51 21.65 -11.85
N ALA A 108 -2.35 22.89 -11.37
CA ALA A 108 -2.94 23.35 -10.12
C ALA A 108 -4.48 23.32 -10.17
N ALA A 109 -5.08 23.73 -11.29
CA ALA A 109 -6.53 23.70 -11.48
C ALA A 109 -7.07 22.26 -11.49
N LYS A 110 -6.42 21.35 -12.23
CA LYS A 110 -6.79 19.92 -12.25
C LYS A 110 -6.59 19.26 -10.89
N GLY A 111 -5.43 19.47 -10.26
CA GLY A 111 -5.12 18.95 -8.93
C GLY A 111 -6.14 19.41 -7.89
N ARG A 112 -6.50 20.70 -7.89
CA ARG A 112 -7.55 21.23 -7.03
C ARG A 112 -8.91 20.60 -7.31
N LYS A 113 -9.26 20.36 -8.58
CA LYS A 113 -10.51 19.66 -8.94
C LYS A 113 -10.53 18.23 -8.41
N GLU A 114 -9.47 17.47 -8.61
CA GLU A 114 -9.37 16.09 -8.12
C GLU A 114 -9.44 16.03 -6.59
N LEU A 115 -8.71 16.91 -5.90
CA LEU A 115 -8.79 17.02 -4.43
C LEU A 115 -10.20 17.38 -3.94
N ASN A 116 -10.92 18.24 -4.66
CA ASN A 116 -12.30 18.59 -4.32
C ASN A 116 -13.30 17.46 -4.62
N THR A 117 -12.99 16.53 -5.53
CA THR A 117 -13.84 15.36 -5.80
C THR A 117 -13.67 14.25 -4.78
N ILE A 118 -12.57 14.26 -4.01
CA ILE A 118 -12.41 13.39 -2.85
C ILE A 118 -13.33 13.93 -1.74
N LYS A 119 -14.60 13.50 -1.77
CA LYS A 119 -15.57 13.74 -0.69
C LYS A 119 -14.97 13.22 0.61
N GLY A 120 -14.54 14.14 1.47
CA GLY A 120 -14.04 13.81 2.80
C GLY A 120 -12.60 14.20 3.10
N MET A 121 -12.02 15.24 2.48
CA MET A 121 -11.02 16.00 3.23
C MET A 121 -11.79 16.71 4.34
N PRO A 122 -11.72 16.23 5.60
CA PRO A 122 -12.51 16.83 6.63
C PRO A 122 -11.89 18.21 6.88
N GLN A 123 -12.73 19.23 7.03
CA GLN A 123 -12.31 20.52 7.57
C GLN A 123 -11.81 20.40 9.04
N THR A 124 -11.55 19.18 9.53
CA THR A 124 -11.13 18.85 10.90
C THR A 124 -9.64 19.00 11.15
N ALA A 125 -8.85 19.59 10.25
CA ALA A 125 -7.58 20.16 10.69
C ALA A 125 -7.81 21.33 11.67
N GLU A 126 -8.98 21.98 11.62
CA GLU A 126 -9.41 22.98 12.60
C GLU A 126 -10.06 22.33 13.84
N THR A 127 -10.87 21.27 13.68
CA THR A 127 -11.53 20.59 14.81
C THR A 127 -10.58 19.81 15.73
N VAL A 128 -9.41 19.37 15.25
CA VAL A 128 -8.39 18.73 16.12
C VAL A 128 -7.77 19.74 17.12
N LYS A 129 -7.93 21.06 16.88
CA LYS A 129 -7.56 22.10 17.86
C LYS A 129 -8.65 22.37 18.90
N GLU A 130 -9.85 21.81 18.75
CA GLU A 130 -10.96 21.89 19.71
C GLU A 130 -11.15 20.59 20.48
N ILE A 131 -10.09 19.88 20.85
CA ILE A 131 -10.21 18.90 21.93
C ILE A 131 -10.32 19.69 23.24
N PRO A 132 -11.49 19.73 23.90
CA PRO A 132 -11.67 20.50 25.13
C PRO A 132 -10.84 19.89 26.26
N PRO A 133 -10.43 20.66 27.29
CA PRO A 133 -9.67 20.17 28.44
C PRO A 133 -10.44 19.20 29.37
N ALA A 134 -11.48 18.52 28.86
CA ALA A 134 -12.31 17.56 29.59
C ALA A 134 -11.62 16.20 29.83
N LEU A 135 -10.42 15.97 29.30
CA LEU A 135 -9.54 14.89 29.77
C LEU A 135 -8.76 15.32 31.01
N LYS A 136 -9.48 15.76 32.05
CA LYS A 136 -8.99 15.62 33.43
C LYS A 136 -9.51 14.27 33.93
N PRO A 137 -8.64 13.25 34.09
CA PRO A 137 -9.00 12.14 34.95
C PRO A 137 -9.19 12.75 36.34
N ASN A 138 -10.44 12.77 36.80
CA ASN A 138 -10.72 13.00 38.21
C ASN A 138 -10.11 11.81 38.94
N THR A 139 -8.90 11.98 39.46
CA THR A 139 -8.40 11.11 40.53
C THR A 139 -9.32 11.41 41.70
N GLU A 140 -10.40 10.61 41.81
CA GLU A 140 -11.25 10.58 42.99
C GLU A 140 -10.35 10.31 44.19
N GLU A 141 -10.15 11.38 44.93
CA GLU A 141 -9.90 11.42 46.36
C GLU A 141 -10.70 10.30 47.04
N THR A 142 -10.02 9.18 47.28
CA THR A 142 -10.53 8.11 48.13
C THR A 142 -9.66 8.01 49.38
N ARG A 143 -10.14 8.78 50.38
CA ARG A 143 -10.02 8.56 51.83
C ARG A 143 -8.77 9.04 52.58
#